data_AF-A0A5B9DE47-F1
#
_entry.id   AF-A0A5B9DE47-F1
#
_cell.length_a   1.000
_cell.length_b   1.000
_cell.length_c   1.000
_cell.angle_alpha   90.00
_cell.angle_beta   90.00
_cell.angle_gamma   90.00
#
_symmetry.space_group_name_H-M   'P 1'
#
loop_
_entity.id
_entity.type
_entity.pdbx_description
1 polymer ?
#
loop_
_entity_poly.entity_id
_entity_poly.type
_entity_poly.pdbx_seq_one_letter_code
_entity_poly.pdbx_strand_id
1 'polypeptide(L)' 'MEVDKKMAKCPECGGEMIGKMKRKICETCGLALTPTEYDREWRRIHSSKYTKDEDPESKRKREYLDWYESSKN' A
#
# COMPACT_ATOMS: atom_id res chain seq x y z
N MET A 1 20.85 -8.19 22.17
CA MET A 1 19.50 -8.49 21.66
C MET A 1 18.92 -7.19 21.15
N GLU A 2 19.30 -6.78 19.95
CA GLU A 2 18.70 -5.62 19.28
C GLU A 2 17.61 -6.16 18.36
N VAL A 3 16.36 -5.96 18.75
CA VAL A 3 15.22 -6.32 17.92
C VAL A 3 15.09 -5.20 16.89
N ASP A 4 15.54 -5.47 15.67
CA ASP A 4 15.34 -4.62 14.49
C ASP A 4 13.96 -3.95 14.52
N LYS A 5 13.97 -2.66 14.87
CA LYS A 5 12.82 -1.76 14.83
C LYS A 5 12.47 -1.55 13.36
N LYS A 6 11.86 -2.55 12.70
CA LYS A 6 11.14 -2.32 11.44
C LYS A 6 10.11 -1.24 11.72
N MET A 7 10.36 -0.05 11.18
CA MET A 7 9.58 1.17 11.38
C MET A 7 8.17 0.96 10.85
N ALA A 8 7.32 0.32 11.65
CA ALA A 8 5.91 0.16 11.34
C ALA A 8 5.32 1.57 11.35
N LYS A 9 4.79 2.01 10.21
CA LYS A 9 4.16 3.32 10.10
C LYS A 9 2.66 3.17 10.34
N CYS A 10 2.06 4.18 10.95
CA CYS A 10 0.64 4.19 11.21
C CYS A 10 -0.10 4.34 9.88
N PRO A 11 -1.07 3.45 9.57
CA PRO A 11 -1.85 3.55 8.34
C PRO A 11 -2.68 4.85 8.26
N GLU A 12 -3.05 5.42 9.41
CA GLU A 12 -3.86 6.65 9.49
C GLU A 12 -3.05 7.95 9.39
N CYS A 13 -1.99 8.10 10.19
CA CYS A 13 -1.28 9.38 10.34
C CYS A 13 0.18 9.35 9.84
N GLY A 14 0.68 8.20 9.38
CA GLY A 14 2.08 8.03 8.97
C GLY A 14 3.10 8.09 10.12
N GLY A 15 2.64 8.25 11.37
CA GLY A 15 3.48 8.25 12.57
C GLY A 15 4.15 6.91 12.85
N GLU A 16 5.07 6.88 13.80
CA GLU A 16 5.77 5.65 14.18
C GLU A 16 4.89 4.79 15.08
N MET A 17 4.88 3.48 14.81
CA MET A 17 4.23 2.50 15.65
C MET A 17 5.27 1.68 16.41
N ILE A 18 5.10 1.61 17.73
CA ILE A 18 5.90 0.80 18.63
C ILE A 18 5.23 -0.54 18.91
N GLY A 19 6.01 -1.61 18.93
CA GLY A 19 5.53 -2.93 19.34
C GLY A 19 5.51 -3.06 20.86
N LYS A 20 4.33 -3.16 21.48
CA LYS A 20 4.16 -3.47 22.90
C LYS A 20 3.15 -4.60 23.07
N MET A 21 3.50 -5.63 23.84
CA MET A 21 2.57 -6.70 24.27
C MET A 21 1.80 -7.36 23.10
N LYS A 22 2.51 -7.73 22.02
CA LYS A 22 1.94 -8.28 20.77
C LYS A 22 0.93 -7.36 20.07
N ARG A 23 0.94 -6.06 20.35
CA ARG A 23 0.21 -5.02 19.62
C ARG A 23 1.18 -3.97 19.10
N LYS A 24 0.78 -3.28 18.04
CA LYS A 24 1.45 -2.10 17.48
C LYS A 24 0.66 -0.89 17.89
N ILE A 25 1.28 0.05 18.59
CA ILE A 25 0.64 1.27 19.08
C ILE A 25 1.31 2.47 18.41
N CYS A 26 0.54 3.35 17.78
CA CYS A 26 1.07 4.60 17.24
C CYS A 26 1.32 5.62 18.36
N GLU A 27 2.51 6.22 18.37
CA GLU A 27 2.89 7.22 19.38
C GLU A 27 2.20 8.58 19.15
N THR A 28 1.75 8.87 17.94
CA THR A 28 1.14 10.17 17.59
C THR A 28 -0.38 10.18 17.76
N CYS A 29 -1.08 9.16 17.27
CA CYS A 29 -2.55 9.11 17.30
C CYS A 29 -3.12 8.10 18.31
N GLY A 30 -2.27 7.28 18.95
CA GLY A 30 -2.71 6.27 19.92
C GLY A 30 -3.36 5.02 19.32
N LEU A 31 -3.35 4.87 17.98
CA LEU A 31 -3.94 3.72 17.30
C LEU A 31 -3.25 2.42 17.73
N ALA A 32 -3.99 1.48 18.31
CA ALA A 32 -3.50 0.18 18.74
C ALA A 32 -4.06 -0.93 17.84
N LEU A 33 -3.19 -1.61 17.10
CA LEU A 33 -3.55 -2.70 16.18
C LEU A 33 -2.80 -3.97 16.57
N THR A 34 -3.44 -5.13 16.41
CA THR A 34 -2.71 -6.40 16.41
C THR A 34 -1.86 -6.53 15.13
N PRO A 35 -0.82 -7.38 15.10
CA PRO A 35 -0.03 -7.63 13.91
C PRO A 35 -0.87 -8.03 12.69
N THR A 36 -1.92 -8.83 12.92
CA THR A 36 -2.84 -9.28 11.86
C THR A 36 -3.71 -8.15 11.33
N GLU A 37 -4.24 -7.30 12.20
CA GLU A 37 -5.03 -6.12 11.78
C GLU A 37 -4.16 -5.12 11.03
N TYR A 38 -2.95 -4.85 11.53
CA TYR A 38 -1.98 -3.99 10.87
C TYR A 38 -1.68 -4.49 9.44
N ASP A 39 -1.43 -5.78 9.26
CA ASP A 39 -1.19 -6.37 7.94
C ASP A 39 -2.41 -6.23 7.00
N ARG A 40 -3.62 -6.42 7.52
CA ARG A 40 -4.85 -6.23 6.73
C ARG A 40 -5.03 -4.80 6.27
N GLU A 41 -4.88 -3.82 7.16
CA GLU A 41 -5.01 -2.40 6.81
C GLU A 41 -3.95 -1.96 5.81
N TRP A 42 -2.70 -2.40 6.01
CA TRP A 42 -1.64 -2.14 5.05
C TRP A 42 -1.87 -2.81 3.69
N ARG A 43 -2.40 -4.03 3.66
CA ARG A 43 -2.79 -4.69 2.41
C ARG A 43 -3.91 -3.93 1.71
N ARG A 44 -4.91 -3.41 2.44
CA ARG A 44 -6.00 -2.59 1.87
C ARG A 44 -5.46 -1.33 1.21
N ILE A 45 -4.60 -0.58 1.91
CA ILE A 45 -4.00 0.65 1.40
C ILE A 45 -3.16 0.37 0.15
N HIS A 46 -2.33 -0.68 0.15
CA HIS A 46 -1.51 -1.02 -1.01
C HIS A 46 -2.34 -1.61 -2.16
N SER A 47 -3.32 -2.46 -1.89
CA SER A 47 -4.18 -3.05 -2.92
C SER A 47 -4.98 -1.98 -3.64
N SER A 48 -5.44 -0.94 -2.93
CA SER A 48 -6.14 0.19 -3.55
C SER A 48 -5.26 1.00 -4.51
N LYS A 49 -3.93 0.94 -4.37
CA LYS A 49 -3.00 1.62 -5.29
C LYS A 49 -2.78 0.87 -6.59
N TYR A 50 -2.90 -0.46 -6.59
CA TYR A 50 -2.65 -1.29 -7.77
C TYR A 50 -3.87 -1.47 -8.69
N THR A 51 -5.08 -1.12 -8.26
CA THR A 51 -6.30 -1.50 -9.00
C THR A 51 -6.76 -0.52 -10.08
N LYS A 52 -6.09 0.62 -10.32
CA LYS A 52 -6.62 1.63 -11.27
C LYS A 52 -5.76 1.97 -12.49
N ASP A 53 -4.44 1.79 -12.44
CA ASP A 53 -3.57 2.28 -13.54
C ASP A 53 -2.55 1.27 -14.10
N GLU A 54 -2.42 0.09 -13.51
CA GLU A 54 -1.34 -0.86 -13.86
C GLU A 54 -1.87 -2.24 -14.23
N ASP A 55 -2.94 -2.29 -15.03
CA ASP A 55 -3.16 -3.48 -15.85
C ASP A 55 -2.30 -3.35 -17.13
N PRO A 56 -1.19 -4.10 -17.28
CA PRO A 56 -0.32 -3.99 -18.45
C PRO A 56 -1.06 -4.34 -19.75
N GLU A 57 -2.13 -5.12 -19.67
CA GLU A 57 -2.98 -5.45 -20.81
C GLU A 57 -3.76 -4.23 -21.31
N SER A 58 -4.27 -3.42 -20.40
CA SER A 58 -4.99 -2.17 -20.71
C SER A 58 -4.09 -1.10 -21.34
N LYS A 59 -2.82 -0.99 -20.93
CA LYS A 59 -1.84 -0.10 -21.60
C LYS A 59 -1.57 -0.56 -23.03
N ARG A 60 -1.30 -1.86 -23.24
CA ARG A 60 -1.04 -2.43 -24.56
C ARG A 60 -2.21 -2.28 -25.54
N LYS A 61 -3.45 -2.40 -25.05
CA LYS A 61 -4.66 -2.16 -25.88
C LYS A 61 -4.74 -0.72 -26.38
N ARG A 62 -4.46 0.26 -25.51
CA ARG A 62 -4.44 1.69 -25.89
C ARG A 62 -3.35 1.99 -26.91
N GLU A 63 -2.13 1.47 -26.68
CA GLU A 63 -0.99 1.65 -27.59
C GLU A 63 -1.25 1.03 -28.97
N TYR A 64 -1.88 -0.15 -29.02
CA TYR A 64 -2.24 -0.79 -30.28
C TYR A 64 -3.34 0.00 -31.04
N LEU A 65 -4.34 0.50 -30.33
CA LEU A 65 -5.39 1.35 -30.91
C LEU A 65 -4.81 2.65 -31.48
N ASP A 66 -3.94 3.32 -30.73
CA ASP A 66 -3.30 4.58 -31.13
C ASP A 66 -2.41 4.42 -32.37
N TRP A 67 -1.62 3.33 -32.44
CA TRP A 67 -0.85 2.98 -33.63
C TRP A 67 -1.74 2.73 -34.86
N TYR A 68 -2.84 1.99 -34.67
CA TYR A 68 -3.74 1.62 -35.76
C TYR A 68 -4.47 2.84 -36.33
N GLU A 69 -4.94 3.75 -35.47
CA GLU A 69 -5.59 5.00 -35.88
C GLU A 69 -4.59 5.94 -36.56
N SER A 70 -3.37 6.06 -36.04
CA SER A 70 -2.30 6.86 -36.66
C SER A 70 -1.83 6.30 -38.00
N SER A 71 -2.05 5.01 -38.27
CA SER A 71 -1.69 4.36 -39.55
C SER A 71 -2.81 4.44 -40.60
N LYS A 72 -3.99 4.94 -40.22
CA LYS A 72 -5.20 5.02 -41.06
C LYS A 72 -5.44 6.42 -41.64
N ASN A 73 -4.72 7.44 -41.17
CA ASN A 73 -4.76 8.83 -41.61
C ASN A 73 -3.40 9.22 -42.21
#